data_AF-K6U998-F1
#
_entry.id   AF-K6U998-F1
#
_cell.length_a   1.000
_cell.length_b   1.000
_cell.length_c   1.000
_cell.angle_alpha   90.00
_cell.angle_beta   90.00
_cell.angle_gamma   90.00
#
_symmetry.space_group_name_H-M   'P 1'
#
loop_
_entity.id
_entity.type
_entity.pdbx_description
1 polymer ?
#
loop_
_entity_poly.entity_id
_entity_poly.type
_entity_poly.pdbx_seq_one_letter_code
_entity_poly.pdbx_strand_id
1 'polypeptide(L)'
;MEEKEVMSFRDEDGNKIDFEAIAKIYLEEQGYLLLSPLDENNDDMFAFRIDINEEGKEELNLVEDDKEFELIKKEYKKLLY
;
A
#
# COMPACT_ATOMS: atom_id res chain seq x y z
N MET A 1 5.38 4.62 21.59
CA MET A 1 5.85 3.82 20.45
C MET A 1 4.63 3.64 19.58
N GLU A 2 4.60 4.24 18.40
CA GLU A 2 3.59 3.86 17.42
C GLU A 2 3.82 2.37 17.12
N GLU A 3 2.78 1.55 17.29
CA GLU A 3 2.83 0.16 16.87
C GLU A 3 2.87 0.18 15.33
N LYS A 4 4.00 -0.26 14.78
CA LYS A 4 4.15 -0.45 13.34
C LYS A 4 3.30 -1.65 12.95
N GLU A 5 2.29 -1.42 12.11
CA GLU A 5 1.51 -2.51 11.54
C GLU A 5 2.31 -3.17 10.43
N VAL A 6 2.55 -4.47 10.55
CA VAL A 6 3.29 -5.26 9.57
C VAL A 6 2.35 -6.24 8.89
N MET A 7 2.35 -6.21 7.57
CA MET A 7 1.59 -7.11 6.70
C MET A 7 2.53 -8.08 5.99
N SER A 8 2.10 -9.33 5.83
CA SER A 8 2.87 -10.39 5.19
C SER A 8 2.19 -10.87 3.91
N PHE A 9 2.92 -10.81 2.80
CA PHE A 9 2.47 -11.27 1.48
C PHE A 9 3.34 -12.43 0.99
N ARG A 10 2.88 -13.07 -0.09
CA ARG A 10 3.69 -14.01 -0.86
C ARG A 10 3.91 -13.46 -2.25
N ASP A 11 5.15 -13.52 -2.71
CA ASP A 11 5.48 -13.21 -4.10
C ASP A 11 5.10 -14.36 -5.05
N GLU A 12 5.44 -14.20 -6.34
CA GLU A 12 5.17 -15.19 -7.39
C GLU A 12 5.89 -16.53 -7.17
N ASP A 13 7.02 -16.52 -6.49
CA ASP A 13 7.81 -17.71 -6.13
C ASP A 13 7.33 -18.36 -4.82
N GLY A 14 6.36 -17.73 -4.14
CA GLY A 14 5.81 -18.17 -2.87
C GLY A 14 6.65 -17.78 -1.65
N ASN A 15 7.68 -16.94 -1.82
CA ASN A 15 8.47 -16.40 -0.71
C ASN A 15 7.64 -15.40 0.09
N LYS A 16 7.81 -15.42 1.40
CA LYS A 16 7.18 -14.47 2.30
C LYS A 16 7.91 -13.13 2.22
N ILE A 17 7.18 -12.06 1.94
CA ILE A 17 7.67 -10.68 1.99
C ILE A 17 6.86 -9.92 3.03
N ASP A 18 7.56 -9.25 3.94
CA ASP A 18 6.94 -8.44 4.99
C ASP A 18 7.03 -6.96 4.64
N PHE A 19 5.93 -6.24 4.87
CA PHE A 19 5.77 -4.82 4.62
C PHE A 19 5.32 -4.10 5.88
N GLU A 20 5.85 -2.92 6.12
CA GLU A 20 5.33 -1.95 7.07
C GLU A 20 4.23 -1.11 6.42
N ALA A 21 3.09 -0.98 7.11
CA ALA A 21 2.04 -0.06 6.70
C ALA A 21 2.40 1.37 7.09
N ILE A 22 2.63 2.21 6.07
CA ILE A 22 3.08 3.59 6.22
C ILE A 22 1.89 4.53 6.40
N ALA A 23 0.87 4.39 5.56
CA ALA A 23 -0.33 5.21 5.62
C ALA A 23 -1.50 4.56 4.88
N LYS A 24 -2.71 4.92 5.30
CA LYS A 24 -3.94 4.71 4.54
C LYS A 24 -4.43 6.04 4.02
N ILE A 25 -4.66 6.14 2.71
CA ILE A 25 -5.17 7.36 2.07
C ILE A 25 -6.46 7.06 1.32
N TYR A 26 -7.23 8.10 1.05
CA TYR A 26 -8.46 8.02 0.29
C TYR A 26 -8.45 9.07 -0.82
N LEU A 27 -8.69 8.64 -2.06
CA LEU A 27 -9.01 9.53 -3.17
C LEU A 27 -10.51 9.40 -3.43
N GLU A 28 -11.27 10.42 -3.06
CA GLU A 28 -12.74 10.36 -3.02
C GLU A 28 -13.21 9.20 -2.12
N GLU A 29 -13.85 8.18 -2.68
CA GLU A 29 -14.28 6.98 -1.96
C GLU A 29 -13.30 5.80 -2.10
N GLN A 30 -12.31 5.93 -2.99
CA GLN A 30 -11.34 4.86 -3.25
C GLN A 30 -10.23 4.88 -2.20
N GLY A 31 -10.10 3.77 -1.47
CA GLY A 31 -9.06 3.58 -0.46
C GLY A 31 -7.76 3.02 -1.04
N TYR A 32 -6.64 3.45 -0.47
CA TYR A 32 -5.31 2.95 -0.79
C TYR A 32 -4.47 2.74 0.47
N LEU A 33 -3.59 1.75 0.42
CA LEU A 33 -2.62 1.43 1.45
C LEU A 33 -1.21 1.64 0.90
N LEU A 34 -0.41 2.42 1.62
CA LEU A 34 1.00 2.65 1.30
C LEU A 34 1.85 1.73 2.16
N LEU A 35 2.64 0.89 1.50
CA LEU A 35 3.43 -0.16 2.10
C LEU A 35 4.91 0.02 1.75
N SER A 36 5.79 -0.14 2.73
CA SER A 36 7.24 -0.20 2.53
C SER A 36 7.70 -1.62 2.87
N PRO A 37 8.49 -2.30 2.03
CA PRO A 37 9.05 -3.58 2.39
C PRO A 37 9.99 -3.41 3.59
N LEU A 38 10.08 -4.42 4.44
CA LEU A 38 11.00 -4.44 5.58
C LEU A 38 12.44 -4.83 5.18
N ASP A 39 12.71 -5.08 3.90
CA ASP A 39 14.06 -5.34 3.41
C ASP A 39 14.91 -4.07 3.50
N GLU A 40 15.98 -4.11 4.29
CA GLU A 40 16.88 -2.97 4.53
C GLU A 40 17.57 -2.44 3.26
N ASN A 41 17.53 -3.17 2.15
CA ASN A 41 18.09 -2.74 0.87
C ASN A 41 17.05 -2.14 -0.08
N ASN A 42 15.79 -2.05 0.34
CA ASN A 42 14.70 -1.58 -0.49
C ASN A 42 13.88 -0.50 0.24
N ASP A 43 14.16 0.76 -0.10
CA ASP A 43 13.43 1.94 0.39
C ASP A 43 12.21 2.30 -0.49
N ASP A 44 11.78 1.41 -1.39
CA ASP A 44 10.66 1.67 -2.28
C ASP A 44 9.33 1.64 -1.50
N MET A 45 8.46 2.60 -1.81
CA MET A 45 7.10 2.61 -1.28
C MET A 45 6.12 2.19 -2.38
N PHE A 46 5.31 1.19 -2.07
CA PHE A 46 4.29 0.64 -2.95
C PHE A 46 2.92 1.16 -2.54
N ALA A 47 2.05 1.41 -3.52
CA ALA A 47 0.66 1.73 -3.29
C ALA A 47 -0.22 0.57 -3.73
N PHE A 48 -1.11 0.14 -2.85
CA PHE A 48 -2.12 -0.86 -3.13
C PHE A 48 -3.51 -0.23 -3.05
N ARG A 49 -4.33 -0.41 -4.08
CA ARG A 49 -5.75 -0.07 -4.07
C ARG A 49 -6.51 -1.11 -3.26
N ILE A 50 -7.41 -0.64 -2.41
CA ILE A 50 -8.29 -1.49 -1.60
C ILE A 50 -9.58 -1.69 -2.39
N ASP A 51 -9.77 -2.88 -2.94
CA ASP A 51 -10.97 -3.28 -3.65
C ASP A 51 -11.81 -4.24 -2.82
N ILE A 52 -13.09 -4.38 -3.17
CA ILE A 52 -13.97 -5.40 -2.60
C ILE A 52 -14.23 -6.45 -3.66
N ASN A 53 -13.84 -7.69 -3.39
CA ASN A 53 -14.06 -8.80 -4.31
C ASN A 53 -15.53 -9.29 -4.29
N GLU A 54 -15.85 -10.26 -5.14
CA GLU A 54 -17.22 -10.80 -5.28
C GLU A 54 -17.79 -11.42 -3.98
N GLU A 55 -16.93 -11.81 -3.04
CA GLU A 55 -17.31 -12.35 -1.73
C GLU A 55 -17.52 -11.25 -0.67
N GLY A 56 -17.33 -9.98 -1.02
CA GLY A 56 -17.41 -8.86 -0.09
C GLY A 56 -16.17 -8.70 0.80
N LYS A 57 -15.04 -9.31 0.43
CA LYS A 57 -13.77 -9.21 1.17
C LYS A 57 -12.86 -8.17 0.53
N GLU A 58 -12.08 -7.49 1.36
CA GLU A 58 -11.03 -6.59 0.88
C GLU A 58 -9.95 -7.38 0.11
N GLU A 59 -9.55 -6.84 -1.02
CA GLU A 59 -8.45 -7.30 -1.85
C GLU A 59 -7.51 -6.13 -2.12
N LEU A 60 -6.20 -6.37 -2.01
CA LEU A 60 -5.17 -5.36 -2.23
C LEU A 60 -4.59 -5.55 -3.63
N ASN A 61 -4.80 -4.57 -4.50
CA ASN A 61 -4.32 -4.58 -5.88
C ASN A 61 -3.21 -3.55 -6.06
N LEU A 62 -2.04 -3.98 -6.55
CA LEU A 62 -0.91 -3.08 -6.78
C LEU A 62 -1.29 -2.00 -7.80
N VAL A 63 -0.98 -0.74 -7.50
CA VAL A 63 -1.20 0.38 -8.41
C VAL A 63 -0.05 0.45 -9.41
N GLU A 64 -0.31 0.02 -10.64
CA GLU A 64 0.67 0.08 -11.75
C GLU A 64 0.50 1.31 -12.65
N ASP A 65 -0.64 2.01 -12.58
CA ASP A 65 -0.89 3.21 -13.40
C ASP A 65 -0.16 4.44 -12.82
N ASP A 66 0.76 5.00 -13.61
CA ASP A 66 1.56 6.16 -13.19
C ASP A 66 0.72 7.38 -12.80
N LYS A 67 -0.41 7.64 -13.49
CA LYS A 67 -1.24 8.82 -13.20
C LYS A 67 -1.97 8.64 -11.88
N GLU A 68 -2.51 7.47 -11.64
CA GLU A 68 -3.11 7.09 -10.36
C GLU A 68 -2.07 7.21 -9.23
N PHE A 69 -0.86 6.70 -9.45
CA PHE A 69 0.22 6.79 -8.47
C PHE A 69 0.64 8.23 -8.16
N GLU A 70 0.67 9.13 -9.15
CA GLU A 70 0.95 10.55 -8.90
C GLU A 70 -0.15 11.25 -8.08
N LEU A 71 -1.42 10.87 -8.25
CA LEU A 71 -2.51 11.38 -7.40
C LEU A 71 -2.35 10.92 -5.95
N ILE A 72 -2.01 9.64 -5.76
CA ILE A 72 -1.71 9.05 -4.46
C ILE A 72 -0.56 9.79 -3.78
N LYS A 73 0.56 10.02 -4.47
CA LYS A 73 1.70 10.80 -3.95
C LYS A 73 1.29 12.20 -3.52
N LYS A 74 0.46 12.86 -4.32
CA LYS A 74 -0.01 14.21 -4.01
C LYS A 74 -0.84 14.22 -2.73
N GLU A 75 -1.71 13.23 -2.54
CA GLU A 75 -2.52 13.12 -1.32
C GLU A 75 -1.67 12.78 -0.11
N TYR A 76 -0.76 11.81 -0.23
CA TYR A 76 0.16 11.44 0.84
C TYR A 76 1.01 12.63 1.31
N LYS A 77 1.53 13.45 0.39
CA LYS A 77 2.28 14.67 0.74
C LYS A 77 1.48 15.63 1.61
N LYS A 78 0.15 15.69 1.51
CA LYS A 78 -0.69 16.54 2.38
C LYS A 78 -0.76 16.03 3.82
N LEU A 79 -0.39 14.79 4.10
CA LEU A 79 -0.33 14.27 5.48
C LEU A 79 0.93 14.73 6.21
N LEU A 80 1.95 15.16 5.46
CA LEU A 80 3.24 15.59 6.00
C LEU A 80 3.33 17.10 6.28
N TYR A 81 2.32 17.88 5.88
CA TYR A 81 2.28 19.34 5.98
C TYR A 81 0.91 19.84 6.44
#